data_AF-A0A0R3R4R7-F1
#
_entry.id   AF-A0A0R3R4R7-F1
#
_cell.length_a   1.000
_cell.length_b   1.000
_cell.length_c   1.000
_cell.angle_alpha   90.00
_cell.angle_beta   90.00
_cell.angle_gamma   90.00
#
_symmetry.space_group_name_H-M   'P 1'
#
loop_
_entity.id
_entity.type
_entity.pdbx_description
1 polymer ?
#
loop_
_entity_poly.entity_id
_entity_poly.type
_entity_poly.pdbx_seq_one_letter_code
_entity_poly.pdbx_strand_id
1 'polypeptide(L)'
;MKDVEENPLLKEIRGLSALCERVLGKPLDKTEQCSVWDRRPLRDLQLRYAALDAYCMLMLYEKCVDWASRLDLSIREICSKQEPLTGTLPLFCDKQ
;
A
#
# COMPACT_ATOMS: atom_id res chain seq x y z
N MET A 1 -14.86 1.64 -24.47
CA MET A 1 -14.17 2.09 -23.24
C MET A 1 -14.36 3.57 -23.13
N LYS A 2 -15.02 4.08 -22.08
CA LYS A 2 -15.05 5.53 -21.83
C LYS A 2 -13.65 5.91 -21.38
N ASP A 3 -13.05 6.90 -22.01
CA ASP A 3 -11.81 7.52 -21.56
C ASP A 3 -12.03 7.96 -20.10
N VAL A 4 -11.40 7.26 -19.16
CA VAL A 4 -11.38 7.69 -17.76
C VAL A 4 -10.44 8.88 -17.75
N GLU A 5 -11.03 10.08 -17.77
CA GLU A 5 -10.32 11.34 -17.70
C GLU A 5 -9.33 11.29 -16.53
N GLU A 6 -8.04 11.40 -16.85
CA GLU A 6 -6.94 11.23 -15.90
C GLU A 6 -7.10 12.29 -14.80
N ASN A 7 -7.35 11.87 -13.56
CA ASN A 7 -7.52 12.83 -12.46
C ASN A 7 -6.18 13.53 -12.20
N PRO A 8 -6.04 14.84 -12.46
CA PRO A 8 -4.77 15.55 -12.35
C PRO A 8 -4.20 15.52 -10.93
N LEU A 9 -5.03 15.30 -9.91
CA LEU A 9 -4.60 15.17 -8.51
C LEU A 9 -3.89 13.83 -8.23
N LEU A 10 -4.05 12.81 -9.08
CA LEU A 10 -3.40 11.50 -8.93
C LEU A 10 -2.06 11.42 -9.68
N LYS A 11 -1.80 12.33 -10.62
CA LYS A 11 -0.62 12.31 -11.51
C LYS A 11 0.72 12.40 -10.76
N GLU A 12 0.71 13.05 -9.60
CA GLU A 12 1.88 13.31 -8.75
C GLU A 12 2.12 12.21 -7.69
N ILE A 13 1.17 11.31 -7.44
CA ILE A 13 1.28 10.32 -6.35
C ILE A 13 2.05 9.10 -6.85
N ARG A 14 3.36 9.07 -6.58
CA ARG A 14 4.23 7.95 -6.98
C ARG A 14 4.75 7.17 -5.78
N GLY A 15 4.35 5.91 -5.70
CA GLY A 15 4.81 4.96 -4.70
C GLY A 15 4.12 5.11 -3.34
N LEU A 16 4.39 4.14 -2.47
CA LEU A 16 3.68 3.97 -1.21
C LEU A 16 3.85 5.15 -0.24
N SER A 17 5.07 5.69 -0.13
CA SER A 17 5.32 6.84 0.75
C SER A 17 4.54 8.09 0.34
N ALA A 18 4.44 8.38 -0.97
CA ALA A 18 3.68 9.53 -1.45
C ALA A 18 2.18 9.34 -1.24
N LEU A 19 1.70 8.10 -1.41
CA LEU A 19 0.32 7.74 -1.09
C LEU A 19 0.01 7.92 0.40
N CYS A 20 0.89 7.45 1.29
CA CYS A 20 0.74 7.66 2.73
C CYS A 20 0.74 9.15 3.09
N GLU A 21 1.62 9.95 2.50
CA GLU A 21 1.63 11.40 2.72
C GLU A 21 0.30 12.04 2.31
N ARG A 22 -0.21 11.68 1.13
CA ARG A 22 -1.43 12.29 0.60
C ARG A 22 -2.70 11.88 1.36
N VAL A 23 -2.75 10.64 1.87
CA VAL A 23 -3.94 10.02 2.45
C VAL A 23 -3.92 10.06 3.99
N LEU A 24 -2.76 9.81 4.59
CA LEU A 24 -2.55 9.76 6.05
C LEU A 24 -1.91 11.03 6.61
N GLY A 25 -1.45 11.95 5.75
CA GLY A 25 -0.85 13.23 6.14
C GLY A 25 0.62 13.16 6.54
N LYS A 26 1.24 11.98 6.42
CA LYS A 26 2.67 11.75 6.72
C LYS A 26 3.28 10.74 5.75
N PRO A 27 4.49 10.98 5.22
CA PRO A 27 5.20 9.99 4.42
C PRO A 27 5.69 8.82 5.28
N LEU A 28 6.05 7.72 4.63
CA LEU A 28 6.78 6.64 5.31
C LEU A 28 8.25 7.03 5.49
N ASP A 29 8.83 6.64 6.62
CA ASP A 29 10.28 6.72 6.82
C ASP A 29 10.95 5.69 5.91
N LYS A 30 11.88 6.13 5.05
CA LYS A 30 12.58 5.29 4.07
C LYS A 30 13.99 4.91 4.49
N THR A 31 14.44 5.28 5.70
CA THR A 31 15.83 5.08 6.13
C THR A 31 16.30 3.63 6.03
N GLU A 32 15.42 2.66 6.29
CA GLU A 32 15.76 1.24 6.29
C GLU A 32 15.44 0.51 4.96
N GLN A 33 14.94 1.23 3.95
CA GLN A 33 14.58 0.67 2.64
C GLN A 33 15.77 -0.04 1.98
N CYS A 34 16.94 0.60 1.97
CA CYS A 34 18.19 0.09 1.40
C CYS A 34 19.18 -0.35 2.49
N SER A 35 18.71 -1.06 3.51
CA SER A 35 19.55 -1.60 4.59
C SER A 35 20.05 -3.02 4.31
N VAL A 36 20.94 -3.53 5.17
CA VAL A 36 21.50 -4.88 5.09
C VAL A 36 20.50 -5.90 5.64
N TRP A 37 19.57 -6.37 4.79
CA TRP A 37 18.44 -7.24 5.15
C TRP A 37 18.78 -8.73 5.33
N ASP A 38 19.96 -9.17 4.92
CA ASP A 38 20.47 -10.54 5.04
C ASP A 38 21.18 -10.79 6.39
N ARG A 39 21.74 -9.74 7.01
CA ARG A 39 22.39 -9.84 8.33
C ARG A 39 21.41 -10.24 9.43
N ARG A 40 21.89 -11.05 10.38
CA ARG A 40 21.13 -11.44 11.59
C ARG A 40 21.91 -11.15 12.88
N PRO A 41 21.21 -10.81 13.98
CA PRO A 41 19.78 -10.48 14.03
C PRO A 41 19.46 -9.18 13.26
N LEU A 42 18.20 -8.98 12.88
CA LEU A 42 17.75 -7.70 12.33
C LEU A 42 17.79 -6.63 13.42
N ARG A 43 18.07 -5.39 13.04
CA ARG A 43 18.03 -4.25 13.96
C ARG A 43 16.59 -3.85 14.24
N ASP A 44 16.34 -3.28 15.42
CA ASP A 44 15.01 -2.80 15.80
C ASP A 44 14.39 -1.82 14.78
N LEU A 45 15.21 -0.97 14.17
CA LEU A 45 14.77 -0.05 13.12
C LEU A 45 14.31 -0.79 11.86
N GLN A 46 14.99 -1.86 11.44
CA GLN A 46 14.57 -2.69 10.31
C GLN A 46 13.25 -3.39 10.60
N LEU A 47 13.08 -3.94 11.81
CA LEU A 47 11.82 -4.56 12.23
C LEU A 47 10.67 -3.57 12.23
N ARG A 48 10.87 -2.36 12.78
CA ARG A 48 9.88 -1.28 12.77
C ARG A 48 9.52 -0.84 11.36
N TYR A 49 10.50 -0.67 10.49
CA TYR A 49 10.28 -0.31 9.09
C TYR A 49 9.47 -1.38 8.36
N ALA A 50 9.87 -2.65 8.44
CA ALA A 50 9.14 -3.75 7.79
C ALA A 50 7.70 -3.88 8.31
N ALA A 51 7.50 -3.75 9.62
CA ALA A 51 6.16 -3.76 10.22
C ALA A 51 5.31 -2.59 9.72
N LEU A 52 5.89 -1.38 9.62
CA LEU A 52 5.18 -0.19 9.14
C LEU A 52 4.78 -0.30 7.66
N ASP A 53 5.65 -0.85 6.81
CA ASP A 53 5.39 -1.01 5.37
C ASP A 53 4.17 -1.93 5.12
N ALA A 54 3.96 -2.93 5.98
CA ALA A 54 2.74 -3.75 5.97
C ALA A 54 1.54 -3.06 6.65
N TYR A 55 1.73 -2.48 7.84
CA TYR A 55 0.65 -1.88 8.63
C TYR A 55 0.00 -0.67 7.93
N CYS A 56 0.77 0.09 7.16
CA CYS A 56 0.23 1.23 6.42
C CYS A 56 -0.82 0.83 5.37
N MET A 57 -0.80 -0.40 4.85
CA MET A 57 -1.84 -0.91 3.95
C MET A 57 -3.20 -0.97 4.64
N LEU A 58 -3.24 -1.36 5.91
CA LEU A 58 -4.47 -1.42 6.68
C LEU A 58 -5.02 -0.01 6.92
N MET A 59 -4.16 0.92 7.32
CA MET A 59 -4.56 2.33 7.52
C MET A 59 -5.09 2.98 6.24
N LEU A 60 -4.45 2.69 5.09
CA LEU A 60 -4.94 3.15 3.79
C LEU A 60 -6.28 2.51 3.43
N TYR A 61 -6.45 1.21 3.67
CA TYR A 61 -7.71 0.52 3.43
C TYR A 61 -8.85 1.11 4.28
N GLU A 62 -8.61 1.42 5.55
CA GLU A 62 -9.60 2.09 6.41
C GLU A 62 -10.04 3.44 5.85
N LYS A 63 -9.13 4.22 5.24
CA LYS A 63 -9.50 5.45 4.53
C LYS A 63 -10.37 5.18 3.32
N CYS A 64 -10.06 4.13 2.55
CA CYS A 64 -10.90 3.72 1.42
C CYS A 64 -12.31 3.32 1.89
N VAL A 65 -12.44 2.62 3.01
CA VAL A 65 -13.74 2.26 3.61
C VAL A 65 -14.53 3.51 4.01
N ASP A 66 -13.91 4.44 4.72
CA ASP A 66 -14.53 5.72 5.12
C ASP A 66 -14.99 6.53 3.90
N TRP A 67 -14.15 6.65 2.88
CA TRP A 67 -14.52 7.37 1.64
C TRP A 67 -15.64 6.67 0.87
N ALA A 68 -15.60 5.34 0.76
CA ALA A 68 -16.67 4.59 0.12
C ALA A 68 -18.01 4.83 0.83
N SER A 69 -18.02 4.80 2.17
CA SER A 69 -19.22 5.09 2.96
C SER A 69 -19.75 6.52 2.73
N ARG A 70 -18.88 7.53 2.60
CA ARG A 70 -19.29 8.92 2.35
C ARG A 70 -19.85 9.14 0.95
N LEU A 71 -19.47 8.28 0.01
CA LEU A 71 -19.93 8.31 -1.38
C LEU A 71 -21.11 7.38 -1.65
N ASP A 72 -21.66 6.74 -0.60
CA ASP A 72 -22.72 5.73 -0.71
C ASP A 72 -22.34 4.54 -1.61
N LEU A 73 -21.06 4.12 -1.51
CA LEU A 73 -20.49 3.00 -2.26
C LEU A 73 -20.11 1.85 -1.32
N SER A 74 -20.24 0.62 -1.80
CA SER A 74 -19.77 -0.58 -1.10
C SER A 74 -18.30 -0.86 -1.42
N ILE A 75 -17.43 -0.79 -0.39
CA ILE A 75 -16.02 -1.14 -0.55
C ILE A 75 -15.83 -2.58 -1.03
N ARG A 76 -16.72 -3.49 -0.64
CA ARG A 76 -16.66 -4.91 -1.05
C ARG A 76 -16.92 -5.07 -2.55
N GLU A 77 -17.87 -4.32 -3.10
CA GLU A 77 -18.17 -4.32 -4.54
C GLU A 77 -17.05 -3.67 -5.35
N ILE A 78 -16.34 -2.68 -4.79
CA ILE A 78 -15.16 -2.10 -5.42
C ILE A 78 -14.04 -3.16 -5.46
N CYS A 79 -13.76 -3.81 -4.33
CA CYS A 79 -12.74 -4.86 -4.26
C CYS A 79 -13.05 -6.06 -5.17
N SER A 80 -14.33 -6.45 -5.32
CA SER A 80 -14.71 -7.58 -6.19
C SER A 80 -14.48 -7.31 -7.68
N LYS A 81 -14.29 -6.04 -8.08
CA LYS A 81 -13.98 -5.64 -9.46
C LYS A 81 -12.48 -5.61 -9.74
N GLN A 82 -11.63 -5.85 -8.74
CA GLN A 82 -10.18 -5.92 -8.97
C GLN A 82 -9.84 -7.20 -9.73
N GLU A 83 -9.09 -7.04 -10.82
CA GLU A 83 -8.51 -8.18 -11.52
C GLU A 83 -7.57 -8.95 -10.58
N PRO A 84 -7.54 -10.30 -10.67
CA PRO A 84 -6.61 -11.10 -9.89
C PRO A 84 -5.17 -10.63 -10.11
N LEU A 85 -4.42 -10.49 -9.01
CA LEU A 85 -2.99 -10.23 -9.08
C LEU A 85 -2.33 -11.36 -9.87
N THR A 86 -1.85 -11.04 -11.07
CA THR A 86 -1.30 -12.02 -12.04
C THR A 86 0.20 -12.22 -11.89
N GLY A 87 0.80 -11.68 -10.82
CA GLY A 87 2.23 -11.78 -10.55
C GLY A 87 2.60 -13.02 -9.74
N THR A 88 3.76 -13.60 -10.02
CA THR A 88 4.39 -14.59 -9.14
C THR A 88 4.60 -13.93 -7.78
N LEU A 89 3.98 -14.48 -6.74
CA LEU A 89 4.17 -14.04 -5.35
C LEU A 89 5.57 -14.48 -4.89
N PRO A 90 6.62 -13.62 -4.95
CA PRO A 90 8.01 -14.09 -4.91
C PRO A 90 8.44 -14.59 -3.53
N LEU A 91 7.64 -14.31 -2.49
CA LEU A 91 7.94 -14.59 -1.09
C LEU A 91 6.98 -15.63 -0.48
N PHE A 92 5.95 -16.06 -1.21
CA PHE A 92 5.17 -17.23 -0.82
C PHE A 92 5.90 -18.44 -1.40
N CYS A 93 6.61 -19.15 -0.53
CA CYS A 93 7.28 -20.38 -0.89
C CYS A 93 6.22 -21.48 -1.05
N ASP A 94 5.97 -21.94 -2.28
CA ASP A 94 5.14 -23.12 -2.56
C ASP A 94 5.82 -24.44 -2.15
N LYS A 95 6.69 -24.44 -1.13
CA LYS A 95 7.23 -25.68 -0.57
C LYS A 95 6.27 -26.24 0.47
N GLN A 96 5.38 -27.12 0.01
CA GLN A 96 4.91 -28.25 0.82
C GLN A 96 5.97 -29.35 0.79
#